data_AF-A0A5D4KC17-F1
#
_entry.id   AF-A0A5D4KC17-F1
#
_cell.length_a   1.000
_cell.length_b   1.000
_cell.length_c   1.000
_cell.angle_alpha   90.00
_cell.angle_beta   90.00
_cell.angle_gamma   90.00
#
_symmetry.space_group_name_H-M   'P 1'
#
loop_
_entity.id
_entity.type
_entity.pdbx_description
1 polymer ?
#
loop_
_entity_poly.entity_id
_entity_poly.type
_entity_poly.pdbx_seq_one_letter_code
_entity_poly.pdbx_strand_id
1 'polypeptide(L)'
;MKTLLINPVLNKEIKLRLRSLKSFLGILFYLVALGIVAIGFIYITMMNSQAGYIRPEESRMMFMVLSMVQLGLIMFMTPGLTAGVISGERERQTLNMLLTTEQSSTSIILSKLISSVAFLFLMISASLPLYSIVFLYGGVSPGVLLATFGIYVITIITIGSIGILFSTLLKKTIVAMIATYGVALFLTAGTGFITLFFMSAFFYGNTTNIAPYFMIMTNPAFVLMTVFEPNIQEEFFTRTGIELPFWITFGASFIIIAAASLWISITKLRPNMKPYRRGRKKDA
;
A
#
# COMPACT_ATOMS: atom_id res chain seq x y z
N MET A 1 -32.59 -2.56 11.75
CA MET A 1 -31.38 -1.71 11.94
C MET A 1 -31.07 -1.00 10.63
N LYS A 2 -31.26 0.32 10.58
CA LYS A 2 -31.20 1.13 9.35
C LYS A 2 -29.77 1.21 8.81
N THR A 3 -29.55 0.63 7.63
CA THR A 3 -28.36 0.78 6.79
C THR A 3 -28.31 2.18 6.16
N LEU A 4 -28.20 3.23 6.99
CA LEU A 4 -28.12 4.62 6.51
C LEU A 4 -26.68 5.13 6.32
N LEU A 5 -25.67 4.42 6.82
CA LEU A 5 -24.26 4.86 6.76
C LEU A 5 -23.38 4.08 5.78
N ILE A 6 -23.85 2.94 5.27
CA ILE A 6 -23.09 2.13 4.32
C ILE A 6 -23.75 2.23 2.96
N ASN A 7 -23.01 2.81 2.01
CA ASN A 7 -23.36 2.78 0.60
C ASN A 7 -23.73 1.33 0.20
N PRO A 8 -24.94 1.06 -0.32
CA PRO A 8 -25.38 -0.30 -0.65
C PRO A 8 -24.44 -0.99 -1.65
N VAL A 9 -23.77 -0.24 -2.51
CA VAL A 9 -22.74 -0.75 -3.44
C VAL A 9 -21.55 -1.31 -2.66
N LEU A 10 -21.07 -0.58 -1.65
CA LEU A 10 -19.95 -1.01 -0.80
C LEU A 10 -20.27 -2.33 -0.08
N ASN A 11 -21.46 -2.43 0.54
CA ASN A 11 -21.86 -3.65 1.24
C ASN A 11 -21.94 -4.86 0.29
N LYS A 12 -22.49 -4.65 -0.90
CA LYS A 12 -22.58 -5.68 -1.93
C LYS A 12 -21.20 -6.16 -2.35
N GLU A 13 -20.29 -5.24 -2.70
CA GLU A 13 -18.96 -5.61 -3.20
C GLU A 13 -18.10 -6.29 -2.11
N ILE A 14 -18.13 -5.81 -0.86
CA ILE A 14 -17.42 -6.46 0.26
C ILE A 14 -17.93 -7.89 0.45
N LYS A 15 -19.25 -8.09 0.51
CA LYS A 15 -19.84 -9.43 0.68
C LYS A 15 -19.47 -10.37 -0.45
N LEU A 16 -19.51 -9.89 -1.71
CA LEU A 16 -19.16 -10.70 -2.87
C LEU A 16 -17.69 -11.12 -2.84
N ARG A 17 -16.79 -10.22 -2.43
CA ARG A 17 -15.37 -10.52 -2.33
C ARG A 17 -15.10 -11.53 -1.20
N LEU A 18 -15.58 -11.25 0.01
CA LEU A 18 -15.30 -12.07 1.21
C LEU A 18 -15.91 -13.48 1.18
N ARG A 19 -17.01 -13.70 0.45
CA ARG A 19 -17.68 -15.02 0.38
C ARG A 19 -17.13 -15.95 -0.69
N SER A 20 -16.18 -15.51 -1.51
CA SER A 20 -15.66 -16.35 -2.58
C SER A 20 -14.61 -17.34 -2.06
N LEU A 21 -14.64 -18.59 -2.57
CA LEU A 21 -13.58 -19.57 -2.30
C LEU A 21 -12.20 -19.03 -2.68
N LYS A 22 -12.13 -18.22 -3.74
CA LYS A 22 -10.89 -17.56 -4.19
C LYS A 22 -10.31 -16.65 -3.11
N SER A 23 -11.16 -15.90 -2.40
CA SER A 23 -10.71 -15.05 -1.28
C SER A 23 -10.26 -15.86 -0.08
N PHE A 24 -10.95 -16.96 0.24
CA PHE A 24 -10.50 -17.88 1.29
C PHE A 24 -9.13 -18.49 0.96
N LEU A 25 -8.97 -19.03 -0.25
CA LEU A 25 -7.68 -19.55 -0.73
C LEU A 25 -6.59 -18.46 -0.72
N GLY A 26 -6.92 -17.23 -1.11
CA GLY A 26 -5.99 -16.10 -1.09
C GLY A 26 -5.45 -15.80 0.32
N ILE A 27 -6.32 -15.79 1.33
CA ILE A 27 -5.91 -15.63 2.73
C ILE A 27 -5.05 -16.82 3.18
N LEU A 28 -5.47 -18.04 2.86
CA LEU A 28 -4.74 -19.25 3.22
C LEU A 28 -3.33 -19.25 2.65
N PHE A 29 -3.16 -19.03 1.34
CA PHE A 29 -1.83 -18.98 0.71
C PHE A 29 -0.96 -17.86 1.27
N TYR A 30 -1.55 -16.71 1.58
CA TYR A 30 -0.85 -15.61 2.21
C TYR A 30 -0.33 -15.96 3.61
N LEU A 31 -1.19 -16.56 4.46
CA LEU A 31 -0.78 -16.99 5.80
C LEU A 31 0.21 -18.14 5.76
N VAL A 32 0.07 -19.08 4.83
CA VAL A 32 1.04 -20.17 4.63
C VAL A 32 2.39 -19.60 4.19
N ALA A 33 2.42 -18.64 3.26
CA ALA A 33 3.67 -18.00 2.84
C ALA A 33 4.37 -17.31 4.02
N LEU A 34 3.64 -16.52 4.82
CA LEU A 34 4.20 -15.90 6.02
C LEU A 34 4.61 -16.93 7.09
N GLY A 35 3.81 -17.98 7.26
CA GLY A 35 4.10 -19.07 8.19
C GLY A 35 5.35 -19.86 7.81
N ILE A 36 5.57 -20.14 6.53
CA ILE A 36 6.79 -20.78 6.01
C ILE A 36 8.01 -19.90 6.31
N VAL A 37 7.91 -18.59 6.09
CA VAL A 37 9.00 -17.65 6.41
C VAL A 37 9.27 -17.65 7.91
N ALA A 38 8.23 -17.60 8.75
CA ALA A 38 8.37 -17.62 10.20
C ALA A 38 9.03 -18.92 10.70
N ILE A 39 8.49 -20.07 10.30
CA ILE A 39 9.00 -21.39 10.71
C ILE A 39 10.40 -21.61 10.16
N GLY A 40 10.65 -21.25 8.90
CA GLY A 40 11.97 -21.35 8.27
C GLY A 40 13.02 -20.53 9.00
N PHE A 41 12.69 -19.29 9.40
CA PHE A 41 13.58 -18.47 10.21
C PHE A 41 13.87 -19.12 11.57
N ILE A 42 12.83 -19.57 12.30
CA ILE A 42 13.00 -20.26 13.58
C ILE A 42 13.91 -21.48 13.44
N TYR A 43 13.70 -22.30 12.41
CA TYR A 43 14.48 -23.50 12.17
C TYR A 43 15.96 -23.18 11.93
N ILE A 44 16.25 -22.18 11.09
CA ILE A 44 17.62 -21.74 10.80
C ILE A 44 18.28 -21.19 12.07
N THR A 45 17.59 -20.33 12.83
CA THR A 45 18.11 -19.79 14.10
C THR A 45 18.41 -20.90 15.10
N MET A 46 17.50 -21.85 15.30
CA MET A 46 17.69 -22.95 16.25
C MET A 46 18.88 -23.84 15.87
N MET A 47 19.10 -24.08 14.57
CA MET A 47 20.23 -24.89 14.10
C MET A 47 21.59 -24.19 14.30
N ASN A 48 21.62 -22.87 14.26
CA ASN A 48 22.83 -22.07 14.49
C ASN A 48 23.04 -21.72 15.98
N SER A 49 22.01 -21.85 16.80
CA SER A 49 22.05 -21.50 18.23
C SER A 49 22.65 -22.64 19.06
N GLN A 50 23.87 -22.44 19.54
CA GLN A 50 24.56 -23.40 20.44
C GLN A 50 23.80 -23.64 21.75
N ALA A 51 22.98 -22.69 22.19
CA ALA A 51 22.29 -22.71 23.47
C ALA A 51 20.85 -23.26 23.40
N GLY A 52 20.33 -23.57 22.20
CA GLY A 52 18.99 -24.17 22.03
C GLY A 52 17.79 -23.26 22.33
N TYR A 53 18.00 -21.96 22.57
CA TYR A 53 16.94 -20.96 22.77
C TYR A 53 17.12 -19.74 21.88
N ILE A 54 16.01 -19.05 21.57
CA ILE A 54 16.00 -17.85 20.74
C ILE A 54 16.36 -16.63 21.58
N ARG A 55 17.38 -15.88 21.15
CA ARG A 55 17.77 -14.60 21.78
C ARG A 55 16.84 -13.46 21.34
N PRO A 56 16.63 -12.42 22.16
CA PRO A 56 15.82 -11.25 21.78
C PRO A 56 16.27 -10.53 20.50
N GLU A 57 17.57 -10.54 20.19
CA GLU A 57 18.11 -9.99 18.94
C GLU A 57 17.62 -10.76 17.71
N GLU A 58 17.54 -12.09 17.81
CA GLU A 58 17.08 -12.95 16.72
C GLU A 58 15.58 -12.80 16.49
N SER A 59 14.79 -12.60 17.55
CA SER A 59 13.35 -12.34 17.41
C SER A 59 13.06 -10.97 16.77
N ARG A 60 13.89 -9.95 17.02
CA ARG A 60 13.82 -8.66 16.29
C ARG A 60 14.11 -8.85 14.80
N MET A 61 15.15 -9.60 14.45
CA MET A 61 15.49 -9.89 13.06
C MET A 61 14.39 -10.69 12.36
N MET A 62 13.82 -11.68 13.04
CA MET A 62 12.67 -12.45 12.54
C MET A 62 11.47 -11.55 12.22
N PHE A 63 11.13 -10.63 13.14
CA PHE A 63 10.03 -9.69 12.97
C PHE A 63 10.29 -8.78 11.77
N MET A 64 11.52 -8.28 11.63
CA MET A 64 11.92 -7.44 10.50
C MET A 64 11.77 -8.18 9.17
N VAL A 65 12.26 -9.42 9.07
CA VAL A 65 12.14 -10.25 7.85
C VAL A 65 10.68 -10.52 7.50
N LEU A 66 9.87 -10.92 8.49
CA LEU A 66 8.42 -11.12 8.29
C LEU A 66 7.74 -9.83 7.80
N SER A 67 8.13 -8.70 8.37
CA SER A 67 7.56 -7.41 8.01
C SER A 67 7.92 -7.00 6.57
N MET A 68 9.18 -7.21 6.16
CA MET A 68 9.63 -6.94 4.80
C MET A 68 8.95 -7.85 3.77
N VAL A 69 8.81 -9.13 4.07
CA VAL A 69 8.08 -10.08 3.21
C VAL A 69 6.61 -9.67 3.09
N GLN A 70 5.97 -9.32 4.20
CA GLN A 70 4.58 -8.85 4.20
C GLN A 70 4.41 -7.57 3.39
N LEU A 71 5.32 -6.60 3.51
CA LEU A 71 5.31 -5.41 2.68
C LEU A 71 5.42 -5.78 1.19
N GLY A 72 6.32 -6.69 0.83
CA GLY A 72 6.46 -7.20 -0.54
C GLY A 72 5.18 -7.82 -1.08
N LEU A 73 4.52 -8.67 -0.29
CA LEU A 73 3.23 -9.28 -0.64
C LEU A 73 2.13 -8.21 -0.81
N ILE A 74 2.08 -7.21 0.08
CA ILE A 74 1.13 -6.10 -0.03
C ILE A 74 1.36 -5.31 -1.32
N MET A 75 2.61 -4.96 -1.63
CA MET A 75 2.99 -4.23 -2.84
C MET A 75 2.67 -5.01 -4.11
N PHE A 76 2.74 -6.35 -4.06
CA PHE A 76 2.39 -7.21 -5.18
C PHE A 76 0.87 -7.40 -5.33
N MET A 77 0.14 -7.58 -4.23
CA MET A 77 -1.30 -7.86 -4.27
C MET A 77 -2.14 -6.60 -4.52
N THR A 78 -1.73 -5.44 -4.00
CA THR A 78 -2.54 -4.21 -4.07
C THR A 78 -2.87 -3.81 -5.52
N PRO A 79 -1.90 -3.70 -6.45
CA PRO A 79 -2.20 -3.37 -7.85
C PRO A 79 -3.17 -4.35 -8.51
N GLY A 80 -2.99 -5.65 -8.28
CA GLY A 80 -3.85 -6.70 -8.84
C GLY A 80 -5.31 -6.62 -8.36
N LEU A 81 -5.54 -6.06 -7.17
CA LEU A 81 -6.88 -5.92 -6.59
C LEU A 81 -7.56 -4.57 -6.88
N THR A 82 -6.81 -3.53 -7.22
CA THR A 82 -7.31 -2.14 -7.36
C THR A 82 -7.26 -1.60 -8.80
N ALA A 83 -6.26 -1.96 -9.60
CA ALA A 83 -6.03 -1.37 -10.93
C ALA A 83 -7.06 -1.77 -11.99
N GLY A 84 -7.84 -2.83 -11.74
CA GLY A 84 -8.92 -3.30 -12.61
C GLY A 84 -10.30 -2.79 -12.25
N VAL A 85 -10.45 -2.01 -11.17
CA VAL A 85 -11.76 -1.82 -10.53
C VAL A 85 -12.72 -0.92 -11.33
N ILE A 86 -12.19 0.03 -12.11
CA ILE A 86 -12.98 0.89 -13.02
C ILE A 86 -12.85 0.44 -14.48
N SER A 87 -11.66 0.01 -14.88
CA SER A 87 -11.36 -0.42 -16.25
C SER A 87 -12.10 -1.72 -16.55
N GLY A 88 -12.22 -2.62 -15.57
CA GLY A 88 -12.98 -3.86 -15.71
C GLY A 88 -14.48 -3.62 -15.84
N GLU A 89 -15.02 -2.59 -15.18
CA GLU A 89 -16.43 -2.18 -15.38
C GLU A 89 -16.64 -1.58 -16.78
N ARG A 90 -15.62 -0.89 -17.30
CA ARG A 90 -15.64 -0.37 -18.68
C ARG A 90 -15.62 -1.50 -19.70
N GLU A 91 -14.76 -2.50 -19.51
CA GLU A 91 -14.67 -3.68 -20.37
C GLU A 91 -15.94 -4.53 -20.34
N ARG A 92 -16.61 -4.63 -19.19
CA ARG A 92 -17.89 -5.34 -19.02
C ARG A 92 -19.11 -4.52 -19.46
N GLN A 93 -18.91 -3.30 -19.99
CA GLN A 93 -19.97 -2.37 -20.39
C GLN A 93 -20.95 -1.98 -19.26
N THR A 94 -20.56 -2.18 -17.99
CA THR A 94 -21.36 -1.85 -16.80
C THR A 94 -21.12 -0.43 -16.29
N LEU A 95 -20.01 0.21 -16.71
CA LEU A 95 -19.67 1.57 -16.29
C LEU A 95 -20.76 2.60 -16.64
N ASN A 96 -21.36 2.53 -17.84
CA ASN A 96 -22.41 3.48 -18.24
C ASN A 96 -23.66 3.32 -17.37
N MET A 97 -24.05 2.08 -17.04
CA MET A 97 -25.18 1.81 -16.14
C MET A 97 -24.89 2.27 -14.71
N LEU A 98 -23.64 2.19 -14.26
CA LEU A 98 -23.24 2.71 -12.94
C LEU A 98 -23.36 4.24 -12.89
N LEU A 99 -22.99 4.92 -13.98
CA LEU A 99 -23.03 6.39 -14.07
C LEU A 99 -24.44 6.96 -14.25
N THR A 100 -25.44 6.16 -14.61
CA THR A 100 -26.86 6.56 -14.63
C THR A 100 -27.53 6.50 -13.25
N THR A 101 -26.83 6.00 -12.23
CA THR A 101 -27.35 5.99 -10.85
C THR A 101 -27.17 7.36 -10.17
N GLU A 102 -27.98 7.64 -9.15
CA GLU A 102 -27.93 8.86 -8.32
C GLU A 102 -26.65 9.00 -7.45
N GLN A 103 -25.64 8.14 -7.65
CA GLN A 103 -24.40 8.17 -6.88
C GLN A 103 -23.41 9.19 -7.44
N SER A 104 -22.84 10.02 -6.55
CA SER A 104 -21.78 10.96 -6.91
C SER A 104 -20.49 10.24 -7.32
N SER A 105 -19.68 10.86 -8.19
CA SER A 105 -18.38 10.30 -8.62
C SER A 105 -17.45 10.00 -7.43
N THR A 106 -17.48 10.87 -6.42
CA THR A 106 -16.72 10.69 -5.17
C THR A 106 -17.17 9.44 -4.42
N SER A 107 -18.48 9.24 -4.27
CA SER A 107 -19.03 8.05 -3.61
C SER A 107 -18.66 6.77 -4.36
N ILE A 108 -18.71 6.78 -5.70
CA ILE A 108 -18.31 5.64 -6.54
C ILE A 108 -16.83 5.29 -6.34
N ILE A 109 -15.93 6.27 -6.42
CA ILE A 109 -14.49 6.01 -6.31
C ILE A 109 -14.09 5.59 -4.91
N LEU A 110 -14.59 6.25 -3.86
CA LEU A 110 -14.26 5.89 -2.48
C LEU A 110 -14.82 4.52 -2.12
N SER A 111 -16.05 4.19 -2.51
CA SER A 111 -16.61 2.85 -2.26
C SER A 111 -15.80 1.76 -2.98
N LYS A 112 -15.39 2.01 -4.22
CA LYS A 112 -14.53 1.10 -4.97
C LYS A 112 -13.14 0.96 -4.36
N LEU A 113 -12.55 2.04 -3.85
CA LEU A 113 -11.29 1.98 -3.10
C LEU A 113 -11.47 1.10 -1.86
N ILE A 114 -12.39 1.46 -0.96
CA ILE A 114 -12.61 0.78 0.31
C ILE A 114 -12.91 -0.71 0.08
N SER A 115 -13.80 -1.02 -0.85
CA SER A 115 -14.12 -2.39 -1.25
C SER A 115 -12.87 -3.15 -1.73
N SER A 116 -12.03 -2.50 -2.53
CA SER A 116 -10.83 -3.11 -3.08
C SER A 116 -9.73 -3.36 -2.04
N VAL A 117 -9.59 -2.48 -1.04
CA VAL A 117 -8.56 -2.59 0.01
C VAL A 117 -9.04 -3.34 1.25
N ALA A 118 -10.36 -3.49 1.47
CA ALA A 118 -10.92 -4.18 2.64
C ALA A 118 -10.40 -5.62 2.77
N PHE A 119 -10.21 -6.32 1.64
CA PHE A 119 -9.62 -7.66 1.65
C PHE A 119 -8.17 -7.65 2.13
N LEU A 120 -7.37 -6.64 1.75
CA LEU A 120 -5.99 -6.50 2.22
C LEU A 120 -5.92 -6.19 3.71
N PHE A 121 -6.83 -5.36 4.23
CA PHE A 121 -6.93 -5.14 5.67
C PHE A 121 -7.26 -6.41 6.44
N LEU A 122 -8.17 -7.23 5.92
CA LEU A 122 -8.47 -8.53 6.51
C LEU A 122 -7.21 -9.42 6.51
N MET A 123 -6.45 -9.47 5.41
CA MET A 123 -5.21 -10.25 5.34
C MET A 123 -4.16 -9.78 6.37
N ILE A 124 -4.00 -8.46 6.53
CA ILE A 124 -3.12 -7.89 7.55
C ILE A 124 -3.60 -8.28 8.96
N SER A 125 -4.88 -8.14 9.27
CA SER A 125 -5.42 -8.55 10.56
C SER A 125 -5.26 -10.05 10.79
N ALA A 126 -5.42 -10.88 9.76
CA ALA A 126 -5.22 -12.32 9.84
C ALA A 126 -3.75 -12.71 10.08
N SER A 127 -2.79 -11.86 9.74
CA SER A 127 -1.36 -12.08 10.05
C SER A 127 -0.99 -11.76 11.50
N LEU A 128 -1.84 -11.09 12.28
CA LEU A 128 -1.55 -10.71 13.67
C LEU A 128 -1.11 -11.89 14.56
N PRO A 129 -1.76 -13.08 14.51
CA PRO A 129 -1.33 -14.22 15.32
C PRO A 129 0.11 -14.67 15.01
N LEU A 130 0.57 -14.54 13.76
CA LEU A 130 1.95 -14.86 13.39
C LEU A 130 2.93 -13.87 14.04
N TYR A 131 2.62 -12.58 14.04
CA TYR A 131 3.42 -11.58 14.75
C TYR A 131 3.40 -11.79 16.27
N SER A 132 2.28 -12.24 16.84
CA SER A 132 2.18 -12.53 18.27
C SER A 132 3.17 -13.62 18.71
N ILE A 133 3.39 -14.65 17.89
CA ILE A 133 4.39 -15.70 18.19
C ILE A 133 5.79 -15.10 18.32
N VAL A 134 6.17 -14.22 17.40
CA VAL A 134 7.49 -13.58 17.42
C VAL A 134 7.63 -12.59 18.57
N PHE A 135 6.54 -11.87 18.87
CA PHE A 135 6.49 -10.89 19.96
C PHE A 135 6.72 -11.53 21.34
N LEU A 136 6.29 -12.78 21.55
CA LEU A 136 6.47 -13.51 22.82
C LEU A 136 7.94 -13.72 23.21
N TYR A 137 8.87 -13.75 22.23
CA TYR A 137 10.30 -13.93 22.49
C TYR A 137 11.05 -12.63 22.84
N GLY A 138 10.33 -11.52 23.05
CA GLY A 138 10.86 -10.35 23.78
C GLY A 138 11.82 -9.40 23.04
N GLY A 139 11.81 -9.37 21.70
CA GLY A 139 12.74 -8.53 20.90
C GLY A 139 12.16 -7.24 20.29
N VAL A 140 10.86 -7.00 20.39
CA VAL A 140 10.18 -5.90 19.67
C VAL A 140 9.20 -5.19 20.59
N SER A 141 9.16 -3.86 20.54
CA SER A 141 8.21 -3.06 21.31
C SER A 141 6.82 -3.01 20.64
N PRO A 142 5.71 -2.87 21.40
CA PRO A 142 4.39 -2.67 20.80
C PRO A 142 4.31 -1.47 19.85
N GLY A 143 5.11 -0.42 20.11
CA GLY A 143 5.20 0.76 19.26
C GLY A 143 5.73 0.45 17.86
N VAL A 144 6.73 -0.44 17.75
CA VAL A 144 7.27 -0.90 16.45
C VAL A 144 6.21 -1.68 15.68
N LEU A 145 5.42 -2.51 16.35
CA LEU A 145 4.30 -3.22 15.72
C LEU A 145 3.27 -2.22 15.18
N LEU A 146 2.82 -1.26 16.00
CA LEU A 146 1.84 -0.26 15.56
C LEU A 146 2.37 0.59 14.39
N ALA A 147 3.64 1.01 14.42
CA ALA A 147 4.27 1.75 13.34
C ALA A 147 4.32 0.93 12.04
N THR A 148 4.69 -0.35 12.12
CA THR A 148 4.74 -1.28 10.99
C THR A 148 3.37 -1.43 10.33
N PHE A 149 2.33 -1.67 11.11
CA PHE A 149 0.97 -1.79 10.60
C PHE A 149 0.45 -0.45 10.03
N GLY A 150 0.82 0.68 10.64
CA GLY A 150 0.52 2.01 10.11
C GLY A 150 1.12 2.24 8.72
N ILE A 151 2.39 1.86 8.52
CA ILE A 151 3.07 1.93 7.22
C ILE A 151 2.34 1.07 6.18
N TYR A 152 1.91 -0.14 6.52
CA TYR A 152 1.13 -0.99 5.62
C TYR A 152 -0.18 -0.34 5.19
N VAL A 153 -0.93 0.22 6.14
CA VAL A 153 -2.22 0.86 5.86
C VAL A 153 -2.05 2.03 4.90
N ILE A 154 -1.09 2.91 5.17
CA ILE A 154 -0.79 4.07 4.31
C ILE A 154 -0.33 3.62 2.92
N THR A 155 0.50 2.59 2.84
CA THR A 155 0.98 2.02 1.58
C THR A 155 -0.17 1.45 0.75
N ILE A 156 -1.06 0.66 1.37
CA ILE A 156 -2.24 0.09 0.70
C ILE A 156 -3.15 1.17 0.14
N ILE A 157 -3.45 2.19 0.94
CA ILE A 157 -4.33 3.29 0.51
C ILE A 157 -3.71 4.03 -0.67
N THR A 158 -2.41 4.29 -0.63
CA THR A 158 -1.69 5.04 -1.67
C THR A 158 -1.60 4.26 -2.97
N ILE A 159 -1.09 3.03 -2.93
CA ILE A 159 -0.99 2.17 -4.11
C ILE A 159 -2.40 1.82 -4.64
N GLY A 160 -3.37 1.63 -3.76
CA GLY A 160 -4.78 1.44 -4.14
C GLY A 160 -5.36 2.65 -4.87
N SER A 161 -5.06 3.86 -4.40
CA SER A 161 -5.49 5.11 -5.04
C SER A 161 -4.84 5.32 -6.41
N ILE A 162 -3.54 5.01 -6.54
CA ILE A 162 -2.83 5.00 -7.83
C ILE A 162 -3.42 3.94 -8.77
N GLY A 163 -3.80 2.78 -8.24
CA GLY A 163 -4.51 1.74 -8.98
C GLY A 163 -5.81 2.25 -9.59
N ILE A 164 -6.63 2.91 -8.78
CA ILE A 164 -7.88 3.52 -9.26
C ILE A 164 -7.60 4.63 -10.27
N LEU A 165 -6.59 5.46 -10.05
CA LEU A 165 -6.18 6.49 -11.00
C LEU A 165 -5.89 5.91 -12.37
N PHE A 166 -5.01 4.92 -12.47
CA PHE A 166 -4.73 4.29 -13.76
C PHE A 166 -5.94 3.53 -14.30
N SER A 167 -6.75 2.93 -13.43
CA SER A 167 -7.98 2.28 -13.83
C SER A 167 -9.02 3.24 -14.41
N THR A 168 -9.05 4.51 -14.00
CA THR A 168 -9.97 5.52 -14.54
C THR A 168 -9.45 6.07 -15.88
N LEU A 169 -8.16 6.38 -15.94
CA LEU A 169 -7.49 6.98 -17.10
C LEU A 169 -7.37 6.01 -18.28
N LEU A 170 -7.05 4.74 -18.03
CA LEU A 170 -6.74 3.75 -19.05
C LEU A 170 -7.97 2.92 -19.41
N LYS A 171 -8.18 2.67 -20.72
CA LYS A 171 -9.36 1.95 -21.22
C LYS A 171 -9.29 0.44 -20.99
N LYS A 172 -8.08 -0.14 -21.06
CA LYS A 172 -7.83 -1.58 -20.92
C LYS A 172 -7.32 -1.92 -19.53
N THR A 173 -7.89 -2.94 -18.88
CA THR A 173 -7.54 -3.38 -17.52
C THR A 173 -6.10 -3.86 -17.43
N ILE A 174 -5.61 -4.61 -18.43
CA ILE A 174 -4.22 -5.09 -18.46
C ILE A 174 -3.23 -3.92 -18.44
N VAL A 175 -3.50 -2.86 -19.21
CA VAL A 175 -2.61 -1.68 -19.27
C VAL A 175 -2.65 -0.91 -17.95
N ALA A 176 -3.82 -0.79 -17.31
CA ALA A 176 -3.93 -0.20 -15.99
C ALA A 176 -3.15 -0.98 -14.93
N MET A 177 -3.25 -2.32 -14.93
CA MET A 177 -2.48 -3.18 -14.03
C MET A 177 -0.97 -2.97 -14.20
N ILE A 178 -0.46 -3.03 -15.45
CA ILE A 178 0.97 -2.85 -15.71
C ILE A 178 1.46 -1.48 -15.23
N ALA A 179 0.70 -0.41 -15.48
CA ALA A 179 1.06 0.93 -15.01
C ALA A 179 1.11 1.01 -13.47
N THR A 180 0.13 0.43 -12.78
CA THR A 180 0.11 0.41 -11.30
C THR A 180 1.26 -0.43 -10.75
N TYR A 181 1.55 -1.59 -11.33
CA TYR A 181 2.71 -2.41 -10.94
C TYR A 181 4.03 -1.66 -11.18
N GLY A 182 4.16 -0.97 -12.32
CA GLY A 182 5.34 -0.17 -12.62
C GLY A 182 5.58 0.93 -11.59
N VAL A 183 4.53 1.68 -11.21
CA VAL A 183 4.64 2.71 -10.17
C VAL A 183 4.89 2.09 -8.79
N ALA A 184 4.23 0.98 -8.45
CA ALA A 184 4.44 0.27 -7.20
C ALA A 184 5.91 -0.19 -7.05
N LEU A 185 6.48 -0.78 -8.10
CA LEU A 185 7.89 -1.19 -8.15
C LEU A 185 8.84 0.02 -8.13
N PHE A 186 8.50 1.09 -8.83
CA PHE A 186 9.32 2.30 -8.82
C PHE A 186 9.36 2.94 -7.42
N LEU A 187 8.23 3.02 -6.71
CA LEU A 187 8.14 3.59 -5.36
C LEU A 187 8.88 2.77 -4.30
N THR A 188 9.20 1.50 -4.56
CA THR A 188 9.96 0.63 -3.64
C THR A 188 11.37 0.34 -4.14
N ALA A 189 11.53 -0.36 -5.24
CA ALA A 189 12.83 -0.74 -5.77
C ALA A 189 13.53 0.45 -6.44
N GLY A 190 12.79 1.26 -7.19
CA GLY A 190 13.34 2.43 -7.89
C GLY A 190 13.86 3.50 -6.92
N THR A 191 13.01 3.99 -6.01
CA THR A 191 13.41 4.93 -4.96
C THR A 191 14.46 4.33 -4.04
N GLY A 192 14.42 3.01 -3.78
CA GLY A 192 15.40 2.34 -2.93
C GLY A 192 16.79 2.32 -3.56
N PHE A 193 16.87 1.99 -4.85
CA PHE A 193 18.11 2.07 -5.63
C PHE A 193 18.64 3.51 -5.67
N ILE A 194 17.76 4.49 -5.88
CA ILE A 194 18.12 5.92 -5.87
C ILE A 194 18.69 6.31 -4.49
N THR A 195 18.03 5.91 -3.39
CA THR A 195 18.54 6.18 -2.02
C THR A 195 19.93 5.60 -1.84
N LEU A 196 20.17 4.32 -2.19
CA LEU A 196 21.48 3.69 -2.07
C LEU A 196 22.55 4.37 -2.93
N PHE A 197 22.20 4.75 -4.16
CA PHE A 197 23.10 5.48 -5.04
C PHE A 197 23.49 6.83 -4.46
N PHE A 198 22.51 7.63 -4.01
CA PHE A 198 22.78 8.91 -3.36
C PHE A 198 23.56 8.74 -2.05
N MET A 199 23.30 7.66 -1.31
CA MET A 199 24.12 7.34 -0.14
C MET A 199 25.58 7.14 -0.55
N SER A 200 25.85 6.25 -1.52
CA SER A 200 27.21 5.98 -1.98
C SER A 200 27.91 7.21 -2.57
N ALA A 201 27.18 8.09 -3.25
CA ALA A 201 27.76 9.25 -3.93
C ALA A 201 28.01 10.43 -2.98
N PHE A 202 27.14 10.64 -1.98
CA PHE A 202 27.16 11.85 -1.14
C PHE A 202 27.61 11.60 0.30
N PHE A 203 27.66 10.35 0.78
CA PHE A 203 28.14 10.04 2.14
C PHE A 203 29.67 9.98 2.27
N TYR A 204 30.42 10.15 1.18
CA TYR A 204 31.88 10.26 1.22
C TYR A 204 32.40 11.60 1.78
N GLY A 205 31.52 12.59 2.00
CA GLY A 205 31.87 13.89 2.61
C GLY A 205 31.09 14.19 3.89
N ASN A 206 31.68 14.98 4.80
CA ASN A 206 31.01 15.51 5.99
C ASN A 206 30.06 16.69 5.69
N THR A 207 29.57 16.81 4.45
CA THR A 207 28.63 17.85 4.04
C THR A 207 27.21 17.44 4.35
N THR A 208 26.42 18.35 4.92
CA THR A 208 25.00 18.10 5.14
C THR A 208 24.26 18.09 3.81
N ASN A 209 23.57 16.99 3.50
CA ASN A 209 22.80 16.85 2.26
C ASN A 209 21.40 16.36 2.59
N ILE A 210 20.40 17.10 2.11
CA ILE A 210 18.98 16.83 2.38
C ILE A 210 18.41 15.80 1.39
N ALA A 211 19.05 15.57 0.25
CA ALA A 211 18.52 14.68 -0.80
C ALA A 211 18.21 13.25 -0.31
N PRO A 212 19.06 12.57 0.49
CA PRO A 212 18.76 11.24 1.01
C PRO A 212 17.49 11.20 1.89
N TYR A 213 17.21 12.28 2.63
CA TYR A 213 16.01 12.39 3.47
C TYR A 213 14.72 12.30 2.63
N PHE A 214 14.64 13.06 1.54
CA PHE A 214 13.47 13.07 0.66
C PHE A 214 13.27 11.74 -0.07
N MET A 215 14.35 11.04 -0.39
CA MET A 215 14.25 9.73 -1.05
C MET A 215 13.70 8.66 -0.10
N ILE A 216 14.18 8.63 1.15
CA ILE A 216 13.67 7.74 2.20
C ILE A 216 12.19 8.00 2.45
N MET A 217 11.79 9.26 2.53
CA MET A 217 10.40 9.65 2.73
C MET A 217 9.43 9.02 1.70
N THR A 218 9.91 8.73 0.49
CA THR A 218 9.08 8.15 -0.57
C THR A 218 9.14 6.62 -0.67
N ASN A 219 9.94 5.96 0.17
CA ASN A 219 10.19 4.52 0.09
C ASN A 219 9.64 3.76 1.31
N PRO A 220 8.59 2.94 1.16
CA PRO A 220 8.00 2.25 2.30
C PRO A 220 8.90 1.15 2.88
N ALA A 221 9.79 0.55 2.09
CA ALA A 221 10.71 -0.48 2.55
C ALA A 221 11.84 0.13 3.41
N PHE A 222 12.42 1.25 2.98
CA PHE A 222 13.41 1.97 3.78
C PHE A 222 12.80 2.53 5.07
N VAL A 223 11.61 3.13 5.00
CA VAL A 223 10.96 3.64 6.22
C VAL A 223 10.66 2.50 7.18
N LEU A 224 10.19 1.35 6.70
CA LEU A 224 10.01 0.16 7.52
C LEU A 224 11.33 -0.31 8.14
N MET A 225 12.43 -0.27 7.38
CA MET A 225 13.78 -0.61 7.89
C MET A 225 14.19 0.32 9.04
N THR A 226 13.96 1.63 8.93
CA THR A 226 14.31 2.59 9.98
C THR A 226 13.52 2.40 11.28
N VAL A 227 12.31 1.83 11.21
CA VAL A 227 11.55 1.47 12.41
C VAL A 227 12.24 0.34 13.19
N PHE A 228 12.91 -0.58 12.49
CA PHE A 228 13.64 -1.68 13.09
C PHE A 228 15.08 -1.34 13.44
N GLU A 229 15.64 -0.24 12.95
CA GLU A 229 17.04 0.14 13.15
C GLU A 229 17.15 1.65 13.49
N PRO A 230 16.94 2.04 14.76
CA PRO A 230 17.01 3.45 15.18
C PRO A 230 18.37 4.11 14.92
N ASN A 231 19.45 3.33 14.94
CA ASN A 231 20.81 3.81 14.65
C ASN A 231 20.90 4.42 13.25
N ILE A 232 20.22 3.80 12.27
CA ILE A 232 20.15 4.32 10.90
C ILE A 232 19.47 5.70 10.92
N GLN A 233 18.39 5.84 11.69
CA GLN A 233 17.65 7.09 11.79
C GLN A 233 18.50 8.24 12.35
N GLU A 234 19.27 7.99 13.41
CA GLU A 234 20.15 8.99 14.03
C GLU A 234 21.29 9.42 13.09
N GLU A 235 21.87 8.47 12.35
CA GLU A 235 22.89 8.78 11.35
C GLU A 235 22.33 9.72 10.27
N PHE A 236 21.12 9.44 9.76
CA PHE A 236 20.50 10.33 8.79
C PHE A 236 20.14 11.70 9.35
N PHE A 237 19.70 11.81 10.60
CA PHE A 237 19.40 13.12 11.21
C PHE A 237 20.66 13.98 11.31
N THR A 238 21.77 13.38 11.74
CA THR A 238 23.07 14.06 11.83
C THR A 238 23.56 14.53 10.46
N ARG A 239 23.33 13.73 9.40
CA ARG A 239 23.80 14.01 8.03
C ARG A 239 22.87 14.94 7.24
N THR A 240 21.57 14.94 7.51
CA THR A 240 20.57 15.70 6.74
C THR A 240 20.20 17.02 7.42
N GLY A 241 20.41 17.14 8.73
CA GLY A 241 20.01 18.30 9.53
C GLY A 241 18.49 18.41 9.76
N ILE A 242 17.72 17.39 9.37
CA ILE A 242 16.27 17.31 9.58
C ILE A 242 15.97 16.26 10.65
N GLU A 243 15.52 16.70 11.82
CA GLU A 243 15.20 15.83 12.97
C GLU A 243 13.77 15.28 12.93
N LEU A 244 13.07 15.39 11.79
CA LEU A 244 11.71 14.89 11.65
C LEU A 244 11.70 13.36 11.48
N PRO A 245 10.92 12.63 12.30
CA PRO A 245 10.79 11.18 12.17
C PRO A 245 10.31 10.73 10.78
N PHE A 246 10.99 9.72 10.20
CA PHE A 246 10.72 9.25 8.83
C PHE A 246 9.31 8.74 8.60
N TRP A 247 8.71 8.06 9.58
CA TRP A 247 7.33 7.58 9.50
C TRP A 247 6.30 8.71 9.32
N ILE A 248 6.54 9.89 9.91
CA ILE A 248 5.64 11.06 9.79
C ILE A 248 5.74 11.65 8.40
N THR A 249 6.97 11.89 7.93
CA THR A 249 7.19 12.49 6.62
C THR A 249 6.78 11.53 5.50
N PHE A 250 7.02 10.23 5.67
CA PHE A 250 6.48 9.18 4.82
C PHE A 250 4.95 9.25 4.75
N GLY A 251 4.29 9.26 5.92
CA GLY A 251 2.84 9.34 5.99
C GLY A 251 2.27 10.57 5.27
N ALA A 252 2.87 11.74 5.49
CA ALA A 252 2.47 12.97 4.82
C ALA A 252 2.62 12.86 3.29
N SER A 253 3.77 12.39 2.79
CA SER A 253 4.00 12.28 1.35
C SER A 253 3.06 11.29 0.67
N PHE A 254 2.81 10.14 1.29
CA PHE A 254 1.91 9.11 0.76
C PHE A 254 0.44 9.56 0.79
N ILE A 255 0.02 10.26 1.84
CA ILE A 255 -1.32 10.86 1.91
C ILE A 255 -1.50 11.89 0.80
N ILE A 256 -0.49 12.74 0.52
CA ILE A 256 -0.54 13.71 -0.58
C ILE A 256 -0.68 12.99 -1.93
N ILE A 257 0.11 11.94 -2.17
CA ILE A 257 0.04 11.15 -3.41
C ILE A 257 -1.32 10.48 -3.55
N ALA A 258 -1.85 9.90 -2.48
CA ALA A 258 -3.18 9.28 -2.46
C ALA A 258 -4.28 10.31 -2.75
N ALA A 259 -4.26 11.46 -2.07
CA ALA A 259 -5.24 12.52 -2.25
C ALA A 259 -5.22 13.08 -3.68
N ALA A 260 -4.03 13.34 -4.24
CA ALA A 260 -3.88 13.79 -5.62
C ALA A 260 -4.42 12.74 -6.61
N SER A 261 -4.10 11.46 -6.39
CA SER A 261 -4.57 10.36 -7.23
C SER A 261 -6.10 10.22 -7.21
N LEU A 262 -6.72 10.33 -6.02
CA LEU A 262 -8.17 10.27 -5.88
C LEU A 262 -8.84 11.50 -6.48
N TRP A 263 -8.29 12.69 -6.29
CA TRP A 263 -8.81 13.92 -6.88
C TRP A 263 -8.87 13.83 -8.41
N ILE A 264 -7.77 13.40 -9.04
CA ILE A 264 -7.72 13.24 -10.50
C ILE A 264 -8.71 12.14 -10.95
N SER A 265 -8.80 11.03 -10.22
CA SER A 265 -9.76 9.97 -10.49
C SER A 265 -11.21 10.48 -10.49
N ILE A 266 -11.58 11.27 -9.48
CA ILE A 266 -12.95 11.79 -9.29
C ILE A 266 -13.33 12.74 -10.42
N THR A 267 -12.43 13.65 -10.78
CA THR A 267 -12.66 14.64 -11.83
C THR A 267 -12.71 14.01 -13.23
N LYS A 268 -11.99 12.92 -13.47
CA LYS A 268 -11.93 12.24 -14.77
C LYS A 268 -12.97 11.13 -14.97
N LEU A 269 -13.71 10.73 -13.93
CA LEU A 269 -14.65 9.60 -14.01
C LEU A 269 -15.83 9.89 -14.96
N ARG A 270 -16.44 11.08 -14.86
CA ARG A 270 -17.56 11.48 -15.73
C ARG A 270 -17.01 12.20 -16.96
N PRO A 271 -17.42 11.82 -18.19
CA PRO A 271 -17.08 12.60 -19.37
C PRO A 271 -17.62 14.02 -19.21
N ASN A 272 -16.76 15.03 -19.32
CA ASN A 272 -17.17 16.43 -19.34
C ASN A 272 -18.01 16.65 -20.60
N MET A 273 -19.33 16.52 -20.50
CA MET A 273 -20.24 16.91 -21.57
C MET A 273 -20.21 18.43 -21.63
N LYS A 274 -19.38 18.99 -22.51
CA LYS A 274 -19.50 20.40 -22.89
C LYS A 274 -20.96 20.60 -23.34
N PRO A 275 -21.70 21.58 -22.79
CA PRO A 275 -23.08 21.80 -23.19
C PRO A 275 -23.11 22.02 -24.70
N TYR A 276 -23.86 21.17 -25.40
CA TYR A 276 -24.08 21.28 -26.84
C TYR A 276 -24.71 22.65 -27.12
N ARG A 277 -23.91 23.60 -27.63
CA ARG A 277 -24.40 24.90 -28.10
C ARG A 277 -25.31 24.62 -29.29
N ARG A 278 -26.61 24.51 -29.06
CA ARG A 278 -27.64 24.51 -30.12
C ARG A 278 -27.50 25.86 -30.84
N GLY A 279 -26.92 25.83 -32.04
CA GLY A 279 -26.94 26.96 -32.94
C GLY A 279 -28.40 27.34 -33.22
N ARG A 280 -28.80 28.55 -32.83
CA ARG A 280 -30.02 29.18 -33.33
C ARG A 280 -29.94 29.16 -34.85
N LYS A 281 -30.80 28.37 -35.50
CA LYS A 281 -31.19 28.67 -36.89
C LYS A 281 -31.76 30.09 -36.86
N LYS A 282 -31.10 31.02 -37.54
CA LYS A 282 -31.70 32.30 -37.89
C LYS A 282 -32.72 32.00 -38.98
N ASP A 283 -33.95 32.40 -38.73
CA ASP A 283 -34.99 32.51 -39.73
C ASP A 283 -34.52 33.47 -40.84
N ALA A 284 -34.63 33.03 -42.09
CA ALA A 284 -34.71 33.84 -43.30
C ALA A 284 -35.23 32.94 -44.43
#